data_AF-A0A9D7EY48-F1
#
_entry.id   AF-A0A9D7EY48-F1
#
_cell.length_a   1.000
_cell.length_b   1.000
_cell.length_c   1.000
_cell.angle_alpha   90.00
_cell.angle_beta   90.00
_cell.angle_gamma   90.00
#
_symmetry.space_group_name_H-M   'P 1'
#
loop_
_entity.id
_entity.type
_entity.pdbx_description
1 polymer ?
#
loop_
_entity_poly.entity_id
_entity_poly.type
_entity_poly.pdbx_seq_one_letter_code
_entity_poly.pdbx_strand_id
1 'polypeptide(L)'
;MVSTGKGIYELKCQACHKLTEEKLVGPGWKDVTKTRKPLWIMNMITNVEMMLETDPEAQKLLELCMVRMPNQNITTADARSVVEFMRYNDGEK
;
A
#
# COMPACT_ATOMS: atom_id res chain seq x y z
N MET A 1 -14.70 -6.56 -5.92
CA MET A 1 -13.60 -5.56 -5.87
C MET A 1 -12.97 -5.54 -4.48
N VAL A 2 -13.69 -5.10 -3.43
CA VAL A 2 -13.16 -5.11 -2.04
C VAL A 2 -12.74 -6.52 -1.58
N SER A 3 -13.54 -7.56 -1.88
CA SER A 3 -13.20 -8.95 -1.55
C SER A 3 -11.90 -9.43 -2.20
N THR A 4 -11.71 -9.11 -3.49
CA THR A 4 -10.47 -9.39 -4.24
C THR A 4 -9.28 -8.66 -3.62
N GLY A 5 -9.43 -7.37 -3.30
CA GLY A 5 -8.39 -6.57 -2.65
C GLY A 5 -8.01 -7.11 -1.27
N LYS A 6 -9.00 -7.55 -0.49
CA LYS A 6 -8.77 -8.20 0.81
C LYS A 6 -7.95 -9.48 0.66
N GLY A 7 -8.30 -10.34 -0.30
CA GLY A 7 -7.54 -11.56 -0.56
C GLY A 7 -6.09 -11.28 -0.98
N ILE A 8 -5.87 -10.25 -1.81
CA ILE A 8 -4.51 -9.81 -2.16
C ILE A 8 -3.76 -9.29 -0.93
N TYR A 9 -4.41 -8.50 -0.09
CA TYR A 9 -3.80 -8.01 1.16
C TYR A 9 -3.36 -9.17 2.05
N GLU A 10 -4.23 -10.15 2.28
CA GLU A 10 -3.93 -11.33 3.12
C GLU A 10 -2.74 -12.13 2.57
N LEU A 11 -2.65 -12.29 1.24
CA LEU A 11 -1.59 -13.09 0.62
C LEU A 11 -0.26 -12.35 0.45
N LYS A 12 -0.28 -11.05 0.17
CA LYS A 12 0.90 -10.30 -0.31
C LYS A 12 1.30 -9.10 0.54
N CYS A 13 0.43 -8.61 1.42
CA CYS A 13 0.67 -7.36 2.16
C CYS A 13 0.65 -7.52 3.68
N GLN A 14 -0.15 -8.44 4.22
CA GLN A 14 -0.38 -8.63 5.65
C GLN A 14 0.89 -8.99 6.43
N ALA A 15 1.85 -9.65 5.79
CA ALA A 15 3.13 -9.98 6.40
C ALA A 15 3.95 -8.73 6.79
N CYS A 16 3.71 -7.60 6.12
CA CYS A 16 4.48 -6.36 6.32
C CYS A 16 3.64 -5.19 6.85
N HIS A 17 2.34 -5.14 6.52
CA HIS A 17 1.46 -4.02 6.82
C HIS A 17 0.29 -4.46 7.69
N LYS A 18 -0.05 -3.64 8.69
CA LYS A 18 -1.27 -3.78 9.48
C LYS A 18 -2.37 -2.89 8.90
N LEU A 19 -3.63 -3.28 9.14
CA LEU A 19 -4.81 -2.47 8.84
C LEU A 19 -5.00 -1.28 9.79
N THR A 20 -4.20 -1.23 10.86
CA THR A 20 -4.19 -0.17 11.88
C THR A 20 -3.09 0.86 11.56
N GLU A 21 -2.81 1.78 12.48
CA GLU A 21 -1.65 2.70 12.40
C GLU A 21 -0.32 2.03 12.78
N GLU A 22 -0.36 0.81 13.31
CA GLU A 22 0.82 0.10 13.79
C GLU A 22 1.78 -0.19 12.63
N LYS A 23 3.03 0.27 12.76
CA LYS A 23 4.13 -0.13 11.89
C LYS A 23 4.61 -1.53 12.30
N LEU A 24 4.57 -2.48 11.36
CA LEU A 24 5.15 -3.82 11.55
C LEU A 24 6.52 -3.91 10.85
N VAL A 25 6.52 -4.05 9.53
CA VAL A 25 7.72 -3.88 8.68
C VAL A 25 7.53 -2.61 7.86
N GLY A 26 6.40 -2.52 7.17
CA GLY A 26 5.94 -1.29 6.52
C GLY A 26 4.99 -0.48 7.42
N PRO A 27 4.61 0.74 6.97
CA PRO A 27 3.65 1.57 7.69
C PRO A 27 2.27 0.91 7.77
N GLY A 28 1.51 1.24 8.81
CA GLY A 28 0.10 0.87 8.92
C GLY A 28 -0.76 1.51 7.82
N TRP A 29 -1.89 0.86 7.48
CA TRP A 29 -2.80 1.31 6.43
C TRP A 29 -3.95 2.19 6.91
N LYS A 30 -4.09 2.42 8.22
CA LYS A 30 -5.14 3.29 8.74
C LYS A 30 -5.05 4.68 8.11
N ASP A 31 -6.16 5.12 7.51
CA ASP A 31 -6.35 6.44 6.89
C ASP A 31 -5.38 6.72 5.72
N VAL A 32 -4.82 5.68 5.09
CA VAL A 32 -3.93 5.83 3.93
C VAL A 32 -4.64 6.47 2.74
N THR A 33 -5.93 6.19 2.52
CA THR A 33 -6.68 6.77 1.38
C THR A 33 -7.11 8.22 1.64
N LYS A 34 -7.11 8.63 2.91
CA LYS A 34 -7.36 10.02 3.32
C LYS A 34 -6.11 10.90 3.20
N THR A 35 -4.92 10.29 3.32
CA THR A 35 -3.64 11.01 3.32
C THR A 35 -2.88 10.91 1.99
N ARG A 36 -3.17 9.89 1.17
CA ARG A 36 -2.50 9.65 -0.11
C ARG A 36 -3.51 9.58 -1.25
N LYS A 37 -3.16 10.19 -2.39
CA LYS A 37 -3.98 10.11 -3.60
C LYS A 37 -4.02 8.66 -4.11
N PRO A 38 -5.16 8.17 -4.64
CA PRO A 38 -5.26 6.82 -5.19
C PRO A 38 -4.17 6.50 -6.22
N LEU A 39 -3.83 7.45 -7.10
CA LEU A 39 -2.76 7.28 -8.10
C LEU A 39 -1.39 7.03 -7.46
N TRP A 40 -1.08 7.70 -6.36
CA TRP A 40 0.19 7.51 -5.65
C TRP A 40 0.25 6.11 -5.03
N ILE A 41 -0.85 5.65 -4.39
CA ILE A 41 -0.95 4.31 -3.82
C ILE A 41 -0.78 3.24 -4.91
N MET A 42 -1.46 3.42 -6.04
CA MET A 42 -1.34 2.53 -7.20
C MET A 42 0.11 2.43 -7.68
N ASN A 43 0.79 3.56 -7.88
CA ASN A 43 2.19 3.58 -8.30
C ASN A 43 3.11 2.95 -7.26
N MET A 44 2.86 3.16 -5.96
CA MET A 44 3.62 2.52 -4.90
C MET A 44 3.46 0.99 -4.91
N ILE A 45 2.30 0.47 -5.32
CA ILE A 45 2.06 -0.97 -5.41
C ILE A 45 2.67 -1.58 -6.69
N THR A 46 2.59 -0.88 -7.84
CA THR A 46 2.95 -1.44 -9.15
C THR A 46 4.36 -1.06 -9.63
N ASN A 47 4.93 0.04 -9.15
CA ASN A 47 6.20 0.62 -9.62
C ASN A 47 7.15 0.89 -8.44
N VAL A 48 7.28 -0.09 -7.54
CA VAL A 48 7.96 0.06 -6.24
C VAL A 48 9.38 0.61 -6.39
N GLU A 49 10.20 0.07 -7.30
CA GLU A 49 11.59 0.50 -7.46
C GLU A 49 11.67 1.99 -7.82
N MET A 50 10.92 2.41 -8.84
CA MET A 50 10.87 3.80 -9.29
C MET A 50 10.40 4.74 -8.18
N MET A 51 9.36 4.36 -7.43
CA MET A 51 8.84 5.17 -6.33
C MET A 51 9.90 5.36 -5.24
N LEU A 52 10.57 4.28 -4.82
CA LEU A 52 11.63 4.35 -3.80
C LEU A 52 12.87 5.15 -4.26
N GLU A 53 13.10 5.27 -5.55
CA GLU A 53 14.23 6.02 -6.12
C GLU A 53 13.91 7.49 -6.38
N THR A 54 12.66 7.84 -6.69
CA THR A 54 12.32 9.15 -7.25
C THR A 54 11.25 9.93 -6.50
N ASP A 55 10.38 9.26 -5.73
CA ASP A 55 9.30 9.93 -5.01
C ASP A 55 9.76 10.32 -3.58
N PRO A 56 9.79 11.61 -3.23
CA PRO A 56 10.30 12.05 -1.92
C PRO A 56 9.51 11.49 -0.74
N GLU A 57 8.23 11.19 -0.92
CA GLU A 57 7.39 10.65 0.16
C GLU A 57 7.65 9.16 0.37
N ALA A 58 7.82 8.39 -0.71
CA ALA A 58 8.26 7.00 -0.64
C ALA A 58 9.65 6.88 -0.01
N GLN A 59 10.58 7.80 -0.31
CA GLN A 59 11.90 7.86 0.32
C GLN A 59 11.84 8.12 1.83
N LYS A 60 11.01 9.06 2.29
CA LYS A 60 10.77 9.27 3.73
C LYS A 60 10.21 8.04 4.42
N LEU A 61 9.29 7.33 3.76
CA LEU A 61 8.75 6.07 4.28
C LEU A 61 9.81 4.98 4.32
N LEU A 62 10.73 4.93 3.35
CA LEU A 62 11.87 4.02 3.36
C LEU A 62 12.81 4.30 4.53
N GLU A 63 13.14 5.56 4.80
CA GLU A 63 13.93 5.96 5.97
C GLU A 63 13.23 5.58 7.28
N LEU A 64 11.91 5.78 7.35
CA LEU A 64 11.12 5.38 8.51
C LEU A 64 11.13 3.86 8.71
N CYS A 65 11.03 3.09 7.64
CA CYS A 65 10.88 1.64 7.69
C CYS A 65 12.21 0.89 7.76
N MET A 66 13.29 1.49 7.25
CA MET A 66 14.62 0.90 7.08
C MET A 66 14.63 -0.39 6.24
N VAL A 67 13.54 -0.68 5.54
CA VAL A 67 13.34 -1.87 4.71
C VAL A 67 12.70 -1.43 3.40
N ARG A 68 13.30 -1.84 2.28
CA ARG A 68 12.74 -1.61 0.95
C ARG A 68 11.55 -2.53 0.74
N MET A 69 10.39 -1.96 0.38
CA MET A 69 9.26 -2.76 -0.09
C MET A 69 9.70 -3.51 -1.37
N PRO A 70 9.48 -4.83 -1.46
CA PRO A 70 9.75 -5.57 -2.69
C PRO A 70 8.57 -5.47 -3.66
N ASN A 71 8.85 -5.52 -4.97
CA ASN A 71 7.82 -5.61 -6.00
C ASN A 71 7.02 -6.93 -5.83
N GLN A 72 5.72 -6.81 -5.60
CA GLN A 72 4.81 -7.93 -5.36
C GLN A 72 4.19 -8.49 -6.66
N ASN A 73 4.67 -8.02 -7.82
CA ASN A 73 4.17 -8.36 -9.16
C ASN A 73 2.65 -8.23 -9.23
N ILE A 74 2.14 -7.08 -8.79
CA ILE A 74 0.72 -6.77 -8.76
C ILE A 74 0.34 -6.10 -10.07
N THR A 75 -0.71 -6.59 -10.72
CA THR A 75 -1.23 -5.95 -11.93
C THR A 75 -1.98 -4.67 -11.59
N THR A 76 -2.15 -3.77 -12.56
CA THR A 76 -2.95 -2.55 -12.35
C THR A 76 -4.39 -2.85 -11.91
N ALA A 77 -5.01 -3.92 -12.41
CA ALA A 77 -6.36 -4.31 -12.02
C ALA A 77 -6.43 -4.79 -10.55
N ASP A 78 -5.42 -5.55 -10.12
CA ASP A 78 -5.29 -6.03 -8.75
C ASP A 78 -4.97 -4.89 -7.79
N ALA A 79 -4.05 -3.99 -8.17
CA ALA A 79 -3.74 -2.80 -7.39
C ALA A 79 -4.99 -1.94 -7.16
N ARG A 80 -5.84 -1.78 -8.19
CA ARG A 80 -7.12 -1.08 -8.04
C ARG A 80 -8.01 -1.77 -7.01
N SER A 81 -8.09 -3.11 -7.05
CA SER A 81 -8.87 -3.86 -6.06
C SER A 81 -8.33 -3.68 -4.64
N VAL A 82 -7.00 -3.61 -4.47
CA VAL A 82 -6.35 -3.30 -3.18
C VAL A 82 -6.69 -1.90 -2.69
N VAL A 83 -6.66 -0.89 -3.57
CA VAL A 83 -7.05 0.48 -3.21
C VAL A 83 -8.50 0.54 -2.75
N GLU A 84 -9.44 -0.14 -3.43
CA GLU A 84 -10.83 -0.21 -2.96
C GLU A 84 -10.95 -0.90 -1.59
N PHE A 85 -10.09 -1.88 -1.30
CA PHE A 85 -10.03 -2.48 0.03
C PHE A 85 -9.46 -1.52 1.09
N MET A 86 -8.44 -0.73 0.76
CA MET A 86 -7.94 0.33 1.65
C MET A 86 -9.02 1.37 1.94
N ARG A 87 -9.79 1.79 0.93
CA ARG A 87 -10.93 2.71 1.10
C ARG A 87 -11.97 2.14 2.05
N TYR A 88 -12.32 0.87 1.87
CA TYR A 88 -13.20 0.15 2.79
C TYR A 88 -12.63 0.11 4.23
N ASN A 89 -11.34 -0.16 4.38
CA ASN A 89 -10.65 -0.16 5.68
C ASN A 89 -10.72 1.22 6.38
N ASP A 90 -10.61 2.29 5.59
CA ASP A 90 -10.62 3.67 6.09
C ASP A 90 -12.04 4.23 6.28
N GLY A 91 -13.06 3.41 6.04
CA GLY A 91 -14.48 3.75 6.22
C GLY A 91 -15.05 4.61 5.08
N GLU A 92 -14.37 4.69 3.94
CA GLU A 92 -14.89 5.33 2.74
C GLU A 92 -15.91 4.42 2.04
N LYS A 93 -16.96 5.04 1.47
CA LYS A 93 -18.00 4.35 0.69
C LYS A 93 -17.66 4.30 -0.80
#